data_AF-A0A3B0MCQ6-F1
#
_entry.id   AF-A0A3B0MCQ6-F1
#
_cell.length_a   1.000
_cell.length_b   1.000
_cell.length_c   1.000
_cell.angle_alpha   90.00
_cell.angle_beta   90.00
_cell.angle_gamma   90.00
#
_symmetry.space_group_name_H-M   'P 1'
#
loop_
_entity.id
_entity.type
_entity.pdbx_description
1 polymer ?
#
loop_
_entity_poly.entity_id
_entity_poly.type
_entity_poly.pdbx_seq_one_letter_code
_entity_poly.pdbx_strand_id
1 'polypeptide(L)'
;MIKILHTADVHLDSPLRSLALRDAALRAEVEAATRSAFGRIIDVALSEGVAALLIAGDLFDGKARSARTAAFLTAQLDRLRTAHIRVFYIKGNHDAENPITGGLELPDNVHVFDARGGKVQLAEDVWVHGVSFADRHAPESLLPRFPAPVPGAVNIAMLHTSLAGASGHDTYAPCNVSDLERVRFDQIQDSLTS
;
A
#
# COMPACT_ATOMS: atom_id res chain seq x y z
N MET A 1 8.62 3.96 -22.63
CA MET A 1 7.34 4.14 -21.91
C MET A 1 7.55 3.65 -20.49
N ILE A 2 7.20 4.46 -19.48
CA ILE A 2 7.29 4.05 -18.07
C ILE A 2 6.10 3.15 -17.75
N LYS A 3 6.35 2.03 -17.06
CA LYS A 3 5.32 1.13 -16.54
C LYS A 3 5.35 1.16 -15.01
N ILE A 4 4.18 1.16 -14.39
CA ILE A 4 4.01 1.18 -12.94
C ILE A 4 2.98 0.10 -12.61
N LEU A 5 3.28 -0.73 -11.61
CA LEU A 5 2.34 -1.71 -11.08
C LEU A 5 1.74 -1.14 -9.79
N HIS A 6 0.42 -1.22 -9.64
CA HIS A 6 -0.29 -0.81 -8.44
C HIS A 6 -0.97 -2.02 -7.78
N THR A 7 -0.96 -2.05 -6.45
CA THR A 7 -1.69 -3.01 -5.62
C THR A 7 -2.08 -2.39 -4.28
N ALA A 8 -3.07 -2.96 -3.61
CA ALA A 8 -3.54 -2.58 -2.27
C ALA A 8 -4.14 -3.82 -1.59
N ASP A 9 -4.43 -3.73 -0.28
CA ASP A 9 -5.22 -4.71 0.48
C ASP A 9 -4.70 -6.16 0.40
N VAL A 10 -3.38 -6.31 0.40
CA VAL A 10 -2.71 -7.62 0.31
C VAL A 10 -2.98 -8.46 1.56
N HIS A 11 -3.04 -7.81 2.73
CA HIS A 11 -3.28 -8.45 4.02
C HIS A 11 -2.46 -9.74 4.24
N LEU A 12 -1.13 -9.62 4.17
CA LEU A 12 -0.22 -10.76 4.33
C LEU A 12 -0.49 -11.55 5.62
N ASP A 13 -0.56 -12.87 5.47
CA ASP A 13 -0.84 -13.84 6.53
C ASP A 13 -2.17 -13.61 7.28
N SER A 14 -3.10 -12.87 6.68
CA SER A 14 -4.41 -12.65 7.26
C SER A 14 -5.20 -13.97 7.35
N PRO A 15 -5.70 -14.35 8.54
CA PRO A 15 -6.60 -15.49 8.64
C PRO A 15 -7.99 -15.12 8.10
N LEU A 16 -8.65 -16.04 7.37
CA LEU A 16 -10.09 -15.94 7.13
C LEU A 16 -10.82 -16.02 8.48
N ARG A 17 -11.14 -14.86 9.08
CA ARG A 17 -11.56 -14.72 10.50
C ARG A 17 -12.71 -15.64 10.91
N SER A 18 -13.65 -15.96 10.02
CA SER A 18 -14.80 -16.81 10.33
C SER A 18 -14.51 -18.32 10.25
N LEU A 19 -13.54 -18.74 9.44
CA LEU A 19 -13.26 -20.16 9.15
C LEU A 19 -11.99 -20.67 9.84
N ALA A 20 -10.96 -19.83 9.96
CA ALA A 20 -9.65 -20.19 10.54
C ALA A 20 -9.70 -20.47 12.06
N LEU A 21 -10.76 -20.03 12.76
CA LEU A 21 -10.95 -20.33 14.18
C LEU A 21 -11.28 -21.82 14.43
N ARG A 22 -11.59 -22.59 13.38
CA ARG A 22 -12.06 -23.98 13.50
C ARG A 22 -11.18 -25.02 12.81
N ASP A 23 -10.21 -24.61 11.98
CA ASP A 23 -9.35 -25.51 11.22
C ASP A 23 -7.94 -24.93 11.01
N ALA A 24 -6.93 -25.62 11.56
CA ALA A 24 -5.52 -25.24 11.45
C ALA A 24 -4.92 -25.48 10.06
N ALA A 25 -5.40 -26.47 9.32
CA ALA A 25 -4.94 -26.75 7.96
C ALA A 25 -5.42 -25.65 7.00
N LEU A 26 -6.69 -25.24 7.12
CA LEU A 26 -7.25 -24.15 6.34
C LEU A 26 -6.53 -22.82 6.61
N ARG A 27 -6.17 -22.55 7.87
CA ARG A 27 -5.36 -21.38 8.22
C ARG A 27 -4.01 -21.38 7.49
N ALA A 28 -3.29 -22.50 7.51
CA ALA A 28 -2.00 -22.62 6.82
C ALA A 28 -2.14 -22.43 5.31
N GLU A 29 -3.24 -22.91 4.72
CA GLU A 29 -3.56 -22.72 3.30
C GLU A 29 -3.80 -21.25 2.94
N VAL A 30 -4.57 -20.51 3.76
CA VAL A 30 -4.82 -19.08 3.55
C VAL A 30 -3.54 -18.24 3.72
N GLU A 31 -2.74 -18.53 4.76
CA GLU A 31 -1.43 -17.89 4.95
C GLU A 31 -0.51 -18.13 3.73
N ALA A 32 -0.49 -19.36 3.20
CA ALA A 32 0.25 -19.68 1.98
C ALA A 32 -0.31 -18.96 0.75
N ALA A 33 -1.64 -18.82 0.64
CA ALA A 33 -2.30 -18.18 -0.49
C ALA A 33 -1.98 -16.67 -0.57
N THR A 34 -2.02 -15.94 0.55
CA THR A 34 -1.69 -14.50 0.58
C THR A 34 -0.21 -14.26 0.22
N ARG A 35 0.70 -15.08 0.74
CA ARG A 35 2.12 -15.05 0.35
C ARG A 35 2.32 -15.39 -1.12
N SER A 36 1.63 -16.39 -1.63
CA SER A 36 1.70 -16.78 -3.04
C SER A 36 1.17 -15.67 -3.96
N ALA A 37 0.08 -15.00 -3.56
CA ALA A 37 -0.46 -13.85 -4.29
C ALA A 37 0.54 -12.70 -4.34
N PHE A 38 1.14 -12.34 -3.20
CA PHE A 38 2.18 -11.32 -3.17
C PHE A 38 3.40 -11.71 -4.01
N GLY A 39 3.86 -12.96 -3.93
CA GLY A 39 4.93 -13.46 -4.78
C GLY A 39 4.64 -13.29 -6.28
N ARG A 40 3.40 -13.58 -6.72
CA ARG A 40 2.99 -13.35 -8.12
C ARG A 40 2.98 -11.88 -8.51
N ILE A 41 2.58 -10.97 -7.63
CA ILE A 41 2.67 -9.52 -7.88
C ILE A 41 4.12 -9.12 -8.15
N ILE A 42 5.05 -9.63 -7.35
CA ILE A 42 6.49 -9.40 -7.51
C ILE A 42 6.99 -9.99 -8.83
N ASP A 43 6.57 -11.21 -9.17
CA ASP A 43 6.95 -11.85 -10.43
C ASP A 43 6.46 -11.05 -11.65
N VAL A 44 5.23 -10.52 -11.59
CA VAL A 44 4.68 -9.64 -12.64
C VAL A 44 5.46 -8.33 -12.74
N ALA A 45 5.77 -7.68 -11.62
CA ALA A 45 6.57 -6.45 -11.62
C ALA A 45 7.93 -6.68 -12.30
N LEU A 46 8.57 -7.81 -12.02
CA LEU A 46 9.85 -8.21 -12.61
C LEU A 46 9.71 -8.54 -14.10
N SER A 47 8.73 -9.38 -14.48
CA SER A 47 8.57 -9.82 -15.87
C SER A 47 8.21 -8.65 -16.79
N GLU A 48 7.43 -7.71 -16.28
CA GLU A 48 7.08 -6.49 -17.00
C GLU A 48 8.21 -5.44 -16.97
N GLY A 49 9.21 -5.56 -16.10
CA GLY A 49 10.26 -4.54 -15.96
C GLY A 49 9.66 -3.17 -15.61
N VAL A 50 8.76 -3.13 -14.62
CA VAL A 50 8.13 -1.88 -14.19
C VAL A 50 9.15 -0.96 -13.52
N ALA A 51 8.97 0.35 -13.65
CA ALA A 51 9.81 1.33 -12.98
C ALA A 51 9.52 1.37 -11.47
N ALA A 52 8.27 1.13 -11.08
CA ALA A 52 7.87 1.09 -9.68
C ALA A 52 6.70 0.15 -9.40
N LEU A 53 6.68 -0.39 -8.18
CA LEU A 53 5.53 -1.00 -7.52
C LEU A 53 4.95 -0.01 -6.49
N LEU A 54 3.66 0.30 -6.59
CA LEU A 54 2.91 1.11 -5.64
C LEU A 54 2.04 0.20 -4.77
N ILE A 55 2.20 0.27 -3.46
CA ILE A 55 1.41 -0.48 -2.47
C ILE A 55 0.54 0.54 -1.70
N ALA A 56 -0.74 0.65 -2.05
CA ALA A 56 -1.67 1.65 -1.53
C ALA A 56 -2.39 1.23 -0.23
N GLY A 57 -1.63 0.74 0.74
CA GLY A 57 -2.14 0.39 2.06
C GLY A 57 -2.53 -1.07 2.24
N ASP A 58 -2.80 -1.40 3.51
CA ASP A 58 -3.20 -2.70 4.04
C ASP A 58 -2.35 -3.87 3.54
N LEU A 59 -1.02 -3.70 3.64
CA LEU A 59 -0.06 -4.76 3.35
C LEU A 59 -0.13 -5.90 4.39
N PHE A 60 -0.50 -5.58 5.63
CA PHE A 60 -0.61 -6.53 6.74
C PHE A 60 -2.03 -6.57 7.32
N ASP A 61 -2.43 -7.67 7.96
CA ASP A 61 -3.62 -7.66 8.84
C ASP A 61 -3.21 -7.47 10.31
N GLY A 62 -3.26 -6.21 10.77
CA GLY A 62 -3.23 -5.83 12.18
C GLY A 62 -1.96 -6.22 12.95
N LYS A 63 -2.15 -6.72 14.20
CA LYS A 63 -1.05 -6.97 15.17
C LYS A 63 -0.19 -8.20 14.88
N ALA A 64 -0.34 -8.85 13.72
CA ALA A 64 0.40 -10.06 13.39
C ALA A 64 1.91 -9.77 13.32
N ARG A 65 2.62 -10.19 14.38
CA ARG A 65 4.06 -10.08 14.55
C ARG A 65 4.70 -11.41 14.21
N SER A 66 5.08 -11.62 12.96
CA SER A 66 5.88 -12.80 12.63
C SER A 66 7.16 -12.38 11.93
N ALA A 67 8.30 -12.73 12.53
CA ALA A 67 9.61 -12.58 11.90
C ALA A 67 9.66 -13.28 10.53
N ARG A 68 8.85 -14.34 10.35
CA ARG A 68 8.66 -15.04 9.08
C ARG A 68 7.97 -14.17 8.02
N THR A 69 7.01 -13.32 8.40
CA THR A 69 6.33 -12.38 7.50
C THR A 69 7.30 -11.27 7.09
N ALA A 70 8.01 -10.70 8.07
CA ALA A 70 9.04 -9.70 7.82
C ALA A 70 10.16 -10.22 6.89
N ALA A 71 10.68 -11.41 7.17
CA ALA A 71 11.70 -12.05 6.33
C ALA A 71 11.19 -12.35 4.91
N PHE A 72 9.95 -12.84 4.78
CA PHE A 72 9.34 -13.07 3.48
C PHE A 72 9.18 -11.78 2.68
N LEU A 73 8.62 -10.73 3.30
CA LEU A 73 8.43 -9.44 2.64
C LEU A 73 9.78 -8.86 2.20
N THR A 74 10.77 -8.84 3.10
CA THR A 74 12.12 -8.32 2.80
C THR A 74 12.73 -9.07 1.62
N ALA A 75 12.66 -10.41 1.63
CA ALA A 75 13.18 -11.23 0.54
C ALA A 75 12.47 -10.92 -0.80
N GLN A 76 11.16 -10.68 -0.80
CA GLN A 76 10.42 -10.31 -2.00
C GLN A 76 10.79 -8.91 -2.52
N LEU A 77 10.93 -7.92 -1.62
CA LEU A 77 11.30 -6.56 -1.98
C LEU A 77 12.76 -6.46 -2.44
N ASP A 78 13.67 -7.30 -1.90
CA ASP A 78 15.05 -7.41 -2.36
C ASP A 78 15.17 -7.96 -3.79
N ARG A 79 14.23 -8.79 -4.23
CA ARG A 79 14.17 -9.22 -5.65
C ARG A 79 13.93 -8.02 -6.56
N LEU A 80 13.00 -7.13 -6.17
CA LEU A 80 12.75 -5.88 -6.90
C LEU A 80 13.96 -4.94 -6.86
N ARG A 81 14.62 -4.85 -5.70
CA ARG A 81 15.86 -4.06 -5.52
C ARG A 81 16.94 -4.50 -6.50
N THR A 82 17.17 -5.80 -6.62
CA THR A 82 18.16 -6.39 -7.53
C THR A 82 17.86 -6.02 -9.00
N ALA A 83 16.60 -5.87 -9.35
CA ALA A 83 16.15 -5.44 -10.67
C ALA A 83 16.03 -3.91 -10.82
N HIS A 84 16.48 -3.13 -9.83
CA HIS A 84 16.37 -1.67 -9.77
C HIS A 84 14.92 -1.15 -9.86
N ILE A 85 13.96 -1.94 -9.41
CA ILE A 85 12.55 -1.56 -9.34
C ILE A 85 12.30 -0.90 -7.99
N ARG A 86 11.76 0.32 -8.03
CA ARG A 86 11.42 1.08 -6.83
C ARG A 86 10.09 0.63 -6.23
N VAL A 87 9.94 0.78 -4.93
CA VAL A 87 8.70 0.47 -4.22
C VAL A 87 8.25 1.70 -3.45
N PHE A 88 6.99 2.05 -3.59
CA PHE A 88 6.36 3.09 -2.78
C PHE A 88 5.24 2.47 -1.97
N TYR A 89 5.18 2.83 -0.70
CA TYR A 89 4.23 2.24 0.23
C TYR A 89 3.62 3.33 1.10
N ILE A 90 2.29 3.33 1.18
CA ILE A 90 1.53 4.06 2.19
C ILE A 90 0.91 3.05 3.16
N LYS A 91 0.84 3.38 4.44
CA LYS A 91 0.20 2.54 5.46
C LYS A 91 -1.31 2.76 5.41
N GLY A 92 -2.07 1.68 5.33
CA GLY A 92 -3.52 1.70 5.56
C GLY A 92 -3.87 1.62 7.05
N ASN A 93 -5.16 1.48 7.37
CA ASN A 93 -5.64 1.42 8.74
C ASN A 93 -5.18 0.14 9.46
N HIS A 94 -5.04 -1.00 8.76
CA HIS A 94 -4.51 -2.23 9.36
C HIS A 94 -3.00 -2.18 9.59
N ASP A 95 -2.30 -1.35 8.82
CA ASP A 95 -0.85 -1.17 8.91
C ASP A 95 -0.40 -0.18 9.99
N ALA A 96 -1.25 0.81 10.32
CA ALA A 96 -0.90 1.94 11.19
C ALA A 96 -0.36 1.51 12.56
N GLU A 97 -0.94 0.45 13.15
CA GLU A 97 -0.51 -0.11 14.43
C GLU A 97 0.51 -1.25 14.29
N ASN A 98 0.91 -1.61 13.06
CA ASN A 98 1.78 -2.77 12.85
C ASN A 98 3.25 -2.41 13.15
N PRO A 99 3.87 -3.02 14.18
CA PRO A 99 5.24 -2.70 14.57
C PRO A 99 6.29 -3.11 13.52
N ILE A 100 5.96 -4.01 12.57
CA ILE A 100 6.85 -4.36 11.46
C ILE A 100 7.12 -3.11 10.62
N THR A 101 6.13 -2.25 10.41
CA THR A 101 6.31 -1.00 9.65
C THR A 101 7.09 0.09 10.41
N GLY A 102 7.39 -0.13 11.70
CA GLY A 102 8.15 0.81 12.54
C GLY A 102 9.52 0.27 13.01
N GLY A 103 9.78 -1.04 12.87
CA GLY A 103 11.01 -1.68 13.34
C GLY A 103 11.69 -2.62 12.34
N LEU A 104 11.12 -2.84 11.15
CA LEU A 104 11.76 -3.58 10.07
C LEU A 104 12.63 -2.62 9.24
N GLU A 105 13.92 -2.95 9.10
CA GLU A 105 14.76 -2.33 8.09
C GLU A 105 14.35 -2.87 6.72
N LEU A 106 13.62 -2.04 5.96
CA LEU A 106 13.25 -2.35 4.58
C LEU A 106 14.43 -2.08 3.65
N PRO A 107 14.50 -2.78 2.50
CA PRO A 107 15.53 -2.52 1.50
C PRO A 107 15.49 -1.06 0.98
N ASP A 108 16.63 -0.56 0.54
CA ASP A 108 16.83 0.85 0.12
C ASP A 108 15.99 1.31 -1.08
N ASN A 109 15.42 0.38 -1.85
CA ASN A 109 14.50 0.67 -2.96
C ASN A 109 13.07 0.98 -2.48
N VAL A 110 12.77 0.80 -1.19
CA VAL A 110 11.43 0.99 -0.61
C VAL A 110 11.34 2.37 0.04
N HIS A 111 10.42 3.19 -0.46
CA HIS A 111 10.03 4.44 0.18
C HIS A 111 8.68 4.28 0.86
N VAL A 112 8.68 4.45 2.19
CA VAL A 112 7.46 4.46 3.00
C VAL A 112 7.09 5.90 3.29
N PHE A 113 5.93 6.34 2.84
CA PHE A 113 5.41 7.66 3.20
C PHE A 113 4.98 7.66 4.68
N ASP A 114 5.05 8.82 5.31
CA ASP A 114 4.55 9.00 6.68
C ASP A 114 3.20 9.75 6.70
N ALA A 115 2.69 9.99 7.90
CA ALA A 115 1.39 10.63 8.09
C ALA A 115 1.38 12.15 7.84
N ARG A 116 2.55 12.78 7.65
CA ARG A 116 2.67 14.20 7.28
C ARG A 116 2.44 14.42 5.80
N GLY A 117 2.53 13.35 5.00
CA GLY A 117 2.41 13.41 3.55
C GLY A 117 3.72 13.80 2.89
N GLY A 118 3.92 13.30 1.68
CA GLY A 118 5.20 13.40 1.03
C GLY A 118 5.16 13.32 -0.49
N LYS A 119 6.25 13.88 -1.01
CA LYS A 119 6.76 14.01 -2.36
C LYS A 119 7.96 13.17 -2.79
N VAL A 120 7.90 12.25 -3.74
CA VAL A 120 9.14 11.64 -4.24
C VAL A 120 9.15 11.51 -5.76
N GLN A 121 10.23 11.98 -6.37
CA GLN A 121 10.45 11.85 -7.81
C GLN A 121 10.77 10.40 -8.15
N LEU A 122 10.04 9.81 -9.09
CA LEU A 122 10.29 8.48 -9.65
C LEU A 122 11.14 8.57 -10.93
N ALA A 123 10.80 9.49 -11.82
CA ALA A 123 11.51 9.80 -13.05
C ALA A 123 11.52 11.32 -13.28
N GLU A 124 12.23 11.80 -14.32
CA GLU A 124 12.40 13.23 -14.61
C GLU A 124 11.09 14.02 -14.51
N ASP A 125 10.02 13.48 -15.10
CA ASP A 125 8.70 14.07 -15.18
C ASP A 125 7.62 13.30 -14.41
N VAL A 126 7.98 12.36 -13.53
CA VAL A 126 7.00 11.54 -12.77
C VAL A 126 7.24 11.64 -11.27
N TRP A 127 6.22 12.07 -10.54
CA TRP A 127 6.24 12.22 -9.09
C TRP A 127 5.18 11.35 -8.43
N VAL A 128 5.58 10.66 -7.37
CA VAL A 128 4.68 9.90 -6.51
C VAL A 128 4.46 10.69 -5.23
N HIS A 129 3.21 10.89 -4.89
CA HIS A 129 2.76 11.54 -3.68
C HIS A 129 2.04 10.51 -2.83
N GLY A 130 2.25 10.55 -1.52
CA GLY A 130 1.61 9.60 -0.62
C GLY A 130 1.45 10.15 0.77
N VAL A 131 0.41 9.66 1.45
CA VAL A 131 0.12 9.96 2.85
C VAL A 131 -0.27 8.65 3.52
N SER A 132 0.42 8.31 4.61
CA SER A 132 0.10 7.15 5.43
C SER A 132 -0.85 7.47 6.56
N PHE A 133 -1.52 6.45 7.09
CA PHE A 133 -2.33 6.59 8.30
C PHE A 133 -1.43 6.78 9.51
N ALA A 134 -1.74 7.79 10.35
CA ALA A 134 -1.07 7.97 11.64
C ALA A 134 -1.53 6.93 12.65
N ASP A 135 -2.85 6.66 12.64
CA ASP A 135 -3.55 5.80 13.56
C ASP A 135 -4.58 4.97 12.79
N ARG A 136 -4.97 3.83 13.37
CA ARG A 136 -5.97 2.93 12.78
C ARG A 136 -7.32 3.61 12.52
N HIS A 137 -7.69 4.56 13.37
CA HIS A 137 -8.89 5.36 13.18
C HIS A 137 -8.48 6.67 12.51
N ALA A 138 -8.76 6.79 11.21
CA ALA A 138 -8.59 8.03 10.46
C ALA A 138 -9.97 8.64 10.15
N PRO A 139 -10.63 9.33 11.09
CA PRO A 139 -11.97 9.87 10.87
C PRO A 139 -11.97 11.08 9.92
N GLU A 140 -10.81 11.72 9.71
CA GLU A 140 -10.65 12.91 8.88
C GLU A 140 -10.05 12.56 7.52
N SER A 141 -10.39 13.35 6.49
CA SER A 141 -9.78 13.23 5.16
C SER A 141 -8.27 13.51 5.21
N LEU A 142 -7.48 12.69 4.51
CA LEU A 142 -6.03 12.89 4.37
C LEU A 142 -5.66 13.79 3.19
N LEU A 143 -6.62 14.17 2.34
CA LEU A 143 -6.39 15.00 1.16
C LEU A 143 -5.64 16.32 1.45
N PRO A 144 -5.94 17.06 2.54
CA PRO A 144 -5.22 18.30 2.84
C PRO A 144 -3.72 18.12 3.14
N ARG A 145 -3.26 16.88 3.39
CA ARG A 145 -1.85 16.58 3.70
C ARG A 145 -1.01 16.33 2.46
N PHE A 146 -1.61 16.22 1.27
CA PHE A 146 -0.86 16.07 0.04
C PHE A 146 -0.16 17.38 -0.32
N PRO A 147 1.17 17.36 -0.56
CA PRO A 147 1.85 18.50 -1.14
C PRO A 147 1.25 18.86 -2.51
N ALA A 148 1.37 20.13 -2.90
CA ALA A 148 0.92 20.56 -4.22
C ALA A 148 1.61 19.73 -5.35
N PRO A 149 0.86 19.37 -6.42
CA PRO A 149 1.42 18.74 -7.61
C PRO A 149 2.61 19.54 -8.17
N VAL A 150 3.59 18.84 -8.73
CA VAL A 150 4.71 19.45 -9.44
C VAL A 150 4.22 19.94 -10.81
N PRO A 151 4.30 21.25 -11.12
CA PRO A 151 3.87 21.76 -12.42
C PRO A 151 4.66 21.16 -13.58
N GLY A 152 3.96 20.79 -14.65
CA GLY A 152 4.59 20.24 -15.86
C GLY A 152 5.08 18.80 -15.74
N ALA A 153 4.75 18.11 -14.64
CA ALA A 153 5.06 16.69 -14.42
C ALA A 153 3.76 15.87 -14.29
N VAL A 154 3.88 14.56 -14.47
CA VAL A 154 2.85 13.58 -14.09
C VAL A 154 2.92 13.35 -12.58
N ASN A 155 1.82 13.56 -11.89
CA ASN A 155 1.70 13.43 -10.44
C ASN A 155 0.74 12.29 -10.09
N ILE A 156 1.27 11.24 -9.49
CA ILE A 156 0.53 10.07 -9.02
C ILE A 156 0.32 10.20 -7.51
N ALA A 157 -0.92 10.25 -7.04
CA ALA A 157 -1.24 10.27 -5.62
C ALA A 157 -1.66 8.88 -5.14
N MET A 158 -1.08 8.42 -4.02
CA MET A 158 -1.45 7.18 -3.35
C MET A 158 -2.24 7.52 -2.08
N LEU A 159 -3.48 7.05 -1.99
CA LEU A 159 -4.37 7.29 -0.85
C LEU A 159 -5.12 6.02 -0.46
N HIS A 160 -4.97 5.57 0.78
CA HIS A 160 -5.80 4.50 1.34
C HIS A 160 -7.07 5.13 1.91
N THR A 161 -8.26 4.77 1.45
CA THR A 161 -9.50 5.48 1.81
C THR A 161 -10.74 4.64 1.58
N SER A 162 -11.76 4.86 2.41
CA SER A 162 -13.14 4.42 2.16
C SER A 162 -13.91 5.51 1.41
N LEU A 163 -14.57 5.18 0.29
CA LEU A 163 -15.40 6.15 -0.43
C LEU A 163 -16.65 6.50 0.39
N ALA A 164 -16.89 7.79 0.59
CA ALA A 164 -18.10 8.25 1.29
C ALA A 164 -19.36 7.87 0.48
N GLY A 165 -20.13 6.90 0.97
CA GLY A 165 -21.40 6.47 0.36
C GLY A 165 -21.71 4.97 0.41
N ALA A 166 -20.73 4.10 0.72
CA ALA A 166 -20.97 2.66 0.90
C ALA A 166 -21.60 2.40 2.29
N SER A 167 -22.89 2.11 2.33
CA SER A 167 -23.59 1.77 3.57
C SER A 167 -23.09 0.42 4.13
N GLY A 168 -22.45 0.42 5.29
CA GLY A 168 -22.08 -0.80 6.03
C GLY A 168 -20.60 -0.99 6.36
N HIS A 169 -19.71 -0.06 5.99
CA HIS A 169 -18.26 -0.17 6.23
C HIS A 169 -17.77 0.83 7.27
N ASP A 170 -16.67 0.50 7.96
CA ASP A 170 -15.98 1.42 8.86
C ASP A 170 -15.49 2.63 8.06
N THR A 171 -15.84 3.85 8.50
CA THR A 171 -15.39 5.08 7.85
C THR A 171 -13.93 5.34 8.16
N TYR A 172 -13.07 5.37 7.14
CA TYR A 172 -11.66 5.73 7.30
C TYR A 172 -11.14 6.57 6.11
N ALA A 173 -10.49 7.68 6.44
CA ALA A 173 -10.02 8.75 5.55
C ALA A 173 -11.06 9.22 4.51
N PRO A 174 -12.34 9.44 4.87
CA PRO A 174 -13.41 9.61 3.89
C PRO A 174 -13.09 10.72 2.89
N CYS A 175 -13.26 10.41 1.62
CA CYS A 175 -13.23 11.36 0.53
C CYS A 175 -14.43 11.15 -0.39
N ASN A 176 -14.95 12.24 -0.97
CA ASN A 176 -15.90 12.14 -2.06
C ASN A 176 -15.14 12.10 -3.39
N VAL A 177 -15.74 11.50 -4.42
CA VAL A 177 -15.19 11.52 -5.80
C VAL A 177 -14.92 12.97 -6.26
N SER A 178 -15.81 13.90 -5.92
CA SER A 178 -15.64 15.33 -6.23
C SER A 178 -14.44 15.99 -5.53
N ASP A 179 -14.00 15.47 -4.38
CA ASP A 179 -12.80 15.94 -3.69
C ASP A 179 -11.54 15.39 -4.36
N LEU A 180 -11.60 14.15 -4.86
CA LEU A 180 -10.57 13.50 -5.67
C LEU A 180 -10.37 14.20 -7.03
N GLU A 181 -11.45 14.63 -7.68
CA GLU A 181 -11.39 15.40 -8.92
C GLU A 181 -10.84 16.83 -8.72
N ARG A 182 -10.95 17.36 -7.50
CA ARG A 182 -10.47 18.71 -7.16
C ARG A 182 -8.97 18.77 -6.88
N VAL A 183 -8.40 17.69 -6.36
CA VAL A 183 -6.94 17.58 -6.26
C VAL A 183 -6.40 17.30 -7.68
N ARG A 184 -5.59 18.22 -8.20
CA ARG A 184 -5.07 18.20 -9.59
C ARG A 184 -3.98 17.15 -9.81
N PHE A 185 -4.21 15.93 -9.33
CA PHE A 185 -3.36 14.77 -9.60
C PHE A 185 -3.80 14.11 -10.90
N ASP A 186 -2.83 13.62 -11.67
CA ASP A 186 -3.10 12.98 -12.95
C ASP A 186 -3.67 11.57 -12.77
N GLN A 187 -3.33 10.92 -11.65
CA GLN A 187 -3.83 9.61 -11.24
C GLN A 187 -3.93 9.54 -9.72
N ILE A 188 -5.02 8.94 -9.22
CA ILE A 188 -5.18 8.60 -7.80
C ILE A 188 -5.28 7.08 -7.73
N GLN A 189 -4.43 6.49 -6.91
CA GLN A 189 -4.40 5.06 -6.63
C GLN A 189 -4.95 4.85 -5.23
N ASP A 190 -6.13 4.24 -5.16
CA ASP A 190 -6.86 3.97 -3.93
C ASP A 190 -7.15 2.48 -3.72
N SER A 191 -7.48 2.15 -2.47
CA SER A 191 -7.72 0.81 -1.95
C SER A 191 -9.22 0.49 -1.90
N LEU A 192 -10.02 0.96 -2.85
CA LEU A 192 -11.49 0.92 -2.76
C LEU A 192 -12.00 -0.50 -2.44
N THR A 193 -12.32 -0.75 -1.17
CA THR A 193 -13.09 -1.92 -0.76
C THR A 193 -14.56 -1.63 -1.03
N SER A 194 -15.07 -2.15 -2.14
CA SER A 194 -16.49 -2.14 -2.49
C SER A 194 -17.31 -3.14 -1.67
#